data_AF-A0A1B7W3S9-F1
#
_entry.id   AF-A0A1B7W3S9-F1
#
_cell.length_a   1.000
_cell.length_b   1.000
_cell.length_c   1.000
_cell.angle_alpha   90.00
_cell.angle_beta   90.00
_cell.angle_gamma   90.00
#
_symmetry.space_group_name_H-M   'P 1'
#
loop_
_entity.id
_entity.type
_entity.pdbx_description
1 polymer ?
#
loop_
_entity_poly.entity_id
_entity_poly.type
_entity_poly.pdbx_seq_one_letter_code
_entity_poly.pdbx_strand_id
1 'polypeptide(L)'
;ERQHTIYLGAAPEYGKKSFLERLEREIERAKNRYPEATLVGIADGAESNWKFLEKQTEEQILDFYHASGYLGALAEALHPNTVSKQKEWLTENCRELKHEKGKAGELLNLMKEVKEEKSHSKNLTEKLQAAITYYENHQHQMDYAEYLEKKYPIGSGVTEAACKTLVKQRLCC
;
A
#
# COMPACT_ATOMS: atom_id res chain seq x y z
N GLU A 1 -3.69 21.63 11.62
CA GLU A 1 -4.81 21.93 10.70
C GLU A 1 -5.38 20.60 10.20
N ARG A 2 -6.70 20.39 10.23
CA ARG A 2 -7.31 19.12 9.80
C ARG A 2 -7.52 19.18 8.28
N GLN A 3 -6.87 18.29 7.53
CA GLN A 3 -7.11 18.18 6.09
C GLN A 3 -8.60 17.91 5.84
N HIS A 4 -9.18 18.57 4.83
CA HIS A 4 -10.56 18.30 4.43
C HIS A 4 -10.65 16.87 3.90
N THR A 5 -11.55 16.06 4.47
CA THR A 5 -11.68 14.65 4.12
C THR A 5 -13.14 14.32 3.87
N ILE A 6 -13.42 13.73 2.70
CA ILE A 6 -14.73 13.18 2.35
C ILE A 6 -14.65 11.67 2.54
N TYR A 7 -15.53 11.13 3.39
CA TYR A 7 -15.60 9.69 3.63
C TYR A 7 -16.75 9.06 2.86
N LEU A 8 -16.43 8.08 2.01
CA LEU A 8 -17.40 7.29 1.28
C LEU A 8 -17.25 5.81 1.66
N GLY A 9 -18.38 5.11 1.78
CA GLY A 9 -18.41 3.67 2.03
C GLY A 9 -19.75 3.08 1.62
N ALA A 10 -19.73 1.82 1.20
CA ALA A 10 -20.90 1.03 0.80
C ALA A 10 -20.88 -0.34 1.48
N ALA A 11 -22.06 -0.91 1.74
CA ALA A 11 -22.19 -2.27 2.25
C ALA A 11 -21.80 -3.31 1.17
N PRO A 12 -21.39 -4.54 1.55
CA PRO A 12 -20.90 -5.56 0.61
C PRO A 12 -21.92 -6.03 -0.43
N GLU A 13 -23.23 -5.90 -0.17
CA GLU A 13 -24.27 -6.40 -1.06
C GLU A 13 -24.55 -5.44 -2.21
N TYR A 14 -24.26 -5.88 -3.44
CA TYR A 14 -24.56 -5.21 -4.73
C TYR A 14 -24.09 -3.75 -4.89
N GLY A 15 -23.18 -3.28 -4.01
CA GLY A 15 -22.82 -1.87 -3.87
C GLY A 15 -21.56 -1.40 -4.61
N LYS A 16 -20.78 -2.27 -5.26
CA LYS A 16 -19.49 -1.85 -5.85
C LYS A 16 -19.67 -0.83 -6.97
N LYS A 17 -20.62 -1.06 -7.89
CA LYS A 17 -20.88 -0.13 -8.99
C LYS A 17 -21.40 1.23 -8.49
N SER A 18 -22.40 1.22 -7.61
CA SER A 18 -22.96 2.44 -7.05
C SER A 18 -21.98 3.19 -6.15
N PHE A 19 -21.07 2.48 -5.46
CA PHE A 19 -19.95 3.08 -4.75
C PHE A 19 -18.99 3.79 -5.71
N LEU A 20 -18.55 3.13 -6.77
CA LEU A 20 -17.63 3.72 -7.74
C LEU A 20 -18.25 4.93 -8.43
N GLU A 21 -19.53 4.88 -8.81
CA GLU A 21 -20.25 6.04 -9.38
C GLU A 21 -20.32 7.21 -8.40
N ARG A 22 -20.50 6.95 -7.10
CA ARG A 22 -20.48 7.99 -6.06
C ARG A 22 -19.09 8.57 -5.88
N LEU A 23 -18.06 7.71 -5.84
CA LEU A 23 -16.67 8.13 -5.72
C LEU A 23 -16.25 8.98 -6.92
N GLU A 24 -16.60 8.56 -8.13
CA GLU A 24 -16.35 9.29 -9.36
C GLU A 24 -17.00 10.68 -9.34
N ARG A 25 -18.25 10.80 -8.89
CA ARG A 25 -18.91 12.11 -8.75
C ARG A 25 -18.20 13.03 -7.76
N GLU A 26 -17.70 12.52 -6.64
CA GLU A 26 -16.95 13.35 -5.69
C GLU A 26 -15.56 13.73 -6.22
N ILE A 27 -14.90 12.83 -6.97
CA ILE A 27 -13.65 13.14 -7.67
C ILE A 27 -13.86 14.26 -8.69
N GLU A 28 -14.91 14.17 -9.52
CA GLU A 28 -15.23 15.20 -10.51
C GLU A 28 -15.56 16.55 -9.87
N ARG A 29 -16.24 16.56 -8.71
CA ARG A 29 -16.45 17.78 -7.94
C ARG A 29 -15.15 18.37 -7.43
N ALA A 30 -14.23 17.53 -6.93
CA ALA A 30 -12.93 17.97 -6.47
C ALA A 30 -12.08 18.55 -7.61
N LYS A 31 -12.05 17.88 -8.77
CA LYS A 31 -11.40 18.37 -10.01
C LYS A 31 -11.90 19.74 -10.42
N ASN A 32 -13.22 19.91 -10.49
CA ASN A 32 -13.82 21.20 -10.87
C ASN A 32 -13.54 22.30 -9.83
N ARG A 33 -13.42 21.95 -8.56
CA ARG A 33 -13.13 22.89 -7.46
C ARG A 33 -11.65 23.30 -7.44
N TYR A 34 -10.76 22.40 -7.79
CA TYR A 34 -9.31 22.56 -7.73
C TYR A 34 -8.66 22.06 -9.03
N PRO A 35 -8.83 22.78 -10.17
CA PRO A 35 -8.39 22.30 -11.48
C PRO A 35 -6.87 22.15 -11.62
N GLU A 36 -6.10 22.90 -10.83
CA GLU A 36 -4.63 22.87 -10.83
C GLU A 36 -4.04 21.90 -9.78
N ALA A 37 -4.89 21.16 -9.05
CA ALA A 37 -4.41 20.24 -8.02
C ALA A 37 -4.00 18.90 -8.62
N THR A 38 -2.84 18.38 -8.22
CA THR A 38 -2.42 17.02 -8.60
C THR A 38 -3.28 15.97 -7.91
N LEU A 39 -3.82 15.04 -8.71
CA LEU A 39 -4.59 13.92 -8.21
C LEU A 39 -3.70 12.71 -8.00
N VAL A 40 -3.68 12.23 -6.76
CA VAL A 40 -2.86 11.09 -6.33
C VAL A 40 -3.77 9.96 -5.84
N GLY A 41 -3.63 8.77 -6.41
CA GLY A 41 -4.35 7.56 -6.02
C GLY A 41 -3.50 6.70 -5.10
N ILE A 42 -4.03 6.31 -3.94
CA ILE A 42 -3.34 5.41 -2.99
C ILE A 42 -4.19 4.17 -2.75
N ALA A 43 -3.61 2.98 -2.92
CA ALA A 43 -4.31 1.71 -2.70
C ALA A 43 -3.37 0.59 -2.25
N ASP A 44 -3.96 -0.48 -1.71
CA ASP A 44 -3.31 -1.67 -1.13
C ASP A 44 -2.76 -2.68 -2.15
N GLY A 45 -2.84 -2.40 -3.44
CA GLY A 45 -2.39 -3.32 -4.50
C GLY A 45 -3.52 -4.13 -5.16
N ALA A 46 -4.77 -4.07 -4.68
CA ALA A 46 -5.84 -4.81 -5.33
C ALA A 46 -6.09 -4.32 -6.77
N GLU A 47 -6.02 -5.22 -7.76
CA GLU A 47 -6.12 -4.90 -9.20
C GLU A 47 -7.37 -4.05 -9.53
N SER A 48 -8.50 -4.32 -8.87
CA SER A 48 -9.72 -3.57 -9.12
C SER A 48 -9.68 -2.12 -8.64
N ASN A 49 -8.81 -1.79 -7.69
CA ASN A 49 -8.59 -0.41 -7.25
C ASN A 49 -7.82 0.34 -8.33
N TRP A 50 -6.77 -0.26 -8.90
CA TRP A 50 -5.96 0.34 -9.95
C TRP A 50 -6.74 0.58 -11.25
N LYS A 51 -7.56 -0.39 -11.69
CA LYS A 51 -8.48 -0.24 -12.84
C LYS A 51 -9.41 0.98 -12.75
N PHE A 52 -9.67 1.47 -11.54
CA PHE A 52 -10.45 2.67 -11.29
C PHE A 52 -9.55 3.91 -11.11
N LEU A 53 -8.56 3.85 -10.21
CA LEU A 53 -7.72 4.99 -9.84
C LEU A 53 -6.88 5.52 -11.02
N GLU A 54 -6.33 4.65 -11.86
CA GLU A 54 -5.53 5.06 -13.03
C GLU A 54 -6.29 5.97 -14.00
N LYS A 55 -7.63 5.84 -14.07
CA LYS A 55 -8.48 6.68 -14.92
C LYS A 55 -8.76 8.05 -14.32
N GLN A 56 -8.54 8.18 -13.01
CA GLN A 56 -8.98 9.30 -12.21
C GLN A 56 -7.84 10.13 -11.63
N THR A 57 -6.61 9.58 -11.60
CA THR A 57 -5.45 10.19 -10.95
C THR A 57 -4.26 10.29 -11.90
N GLU A 58 -3.38 11.24 -11.63
CA GLU A 58 -2.14 11.45 -12.38
C GLU A 58 -1.01 10.55 -11.87
N GLU A 59 -1.01 10.30 -10.56
CA GLU A 59 -0.01 9.48 -9.87
C GLU A 59 -0.71 8.34 -9.12
N GLN A 60 -0.06 7.16 -9.07
CA GLN A 60 -0.53 5.99 -8.34
C GLN A 60 0.54 5.51 -7.38
N ILE A 61 0.23 5.52 -6.09
CA ILE A 61 1.17 5.20 -5.02
C ILE A 61 0.64 3.98 -4.28
N LEU A 62 1.46 2.94 -4.20
CA LEU A 62 1.11 1.78 -3.39
C LEU A 62 1.09 2.17 -1.91
N ASP A 63 0.17 1.60 -1.14
CA ASP A 63 0.14 1.83 0.29
C ASP A 63 1.42 1.31 0.96
N PHE A 64 2.22 2.22 1.50
CA PHE A 64 3.50 1.90 2.14
C PHE A 64 3.37 0.88 3.26
N TYR A 65 2.32 0.97 4.08
CA TYR A 65 2.14 0.08 5.21
C TYR A 65 1.78 -1.34 4.75
N HIS A 66 0.97 -1.48 3.71
CA HIS A 66 0.71 -2.77 3.05
C HIS A 66 1.99 -3.34 2.44
N ALA A 67 2.75 -2.54 1.70
CA ALA A 67 4.02 -2.96 1.10
C ALA A 67 5.06 -3.40 2.16
N SER A 68 5.14 -2.68 3.27
CA SER A 68 6.06 -3.01 4.37
C SER A 68 5.70 -4.32 5.08
N GLY A 69 4.43 -4.71 5.09
CA GLY A 69 3.97 -5.95 5.71
C GLY A 69 4.59 -7.21 5.06
N TYR A 70 4.87 -7.15 3.76
CA TYR A 70 5.51 -8.26 3.03
C TYR A 70 6.98 -8.47 3.41
N LEU A 71 7.64 -7.45 3.99
CA LEU A 71 9.03 -7.57 4.45
C LEU A 71 9.17 -8.54 5.63
N GLY A 72 8.08 -8.85 6.34
CA GLY A 72 8.09 -9.79 7.47
C GLY A 72 8.59 -11.18 7.08
N ALA A 73 8.17 -11.68 5.91
CA ALA A 73 8.62 -12.98 5.40
C ALA A 73 10.13 -12.97 5.10
N LEU A 74 10.64 -11.88 4.54
CA LEU A 74 12.06 -11.73 4.26
C LEU A 74 12.88 -11.66 5.57
N ALA A 75 12.42 -10.91 6.56
CA ALA A 75 13.06 -10.82 7.86
C ALA A 75 13.14 -12.19 8.56
N GLU A 76 12.05 -12.96 8.54
CA GLU A 76 11.98 -14.33 9.09
C GLU A 76 12.99 -15.26 8.40
N ALA A 77 13.11 -15.17 7.07
CA ALA A 77 14.03 -15.96 6.27
C ALA A 77 15.51 -15.58 6.45
N LEU A 78 15.81 -14.30 6.72
CA LEU A 78 17.16 -13.82 6.98
C LEU A 78 17.63 -14.17 8.39
N HIS A 79 16.75 -14.04 9.38
CA HIS A 79 17.06 -14.24 10.79
C HIS A 79 16.13 -15.28 11.43
N PRO A 80 16.32 -16.58 11.10
CA PRO A 80 15.49 -17.64 11.67
C PRO A 80 15.67 -17.69 13.19
N ASN A 81 14.56 -17.90 13.90
CA ASN A 81 14.49 -18.05 15.36
C ASN A 81 14.93 -16.85 16.21
N THR A 82 15.23 -15.68 15.61
CA THR A 82 15.72 -14.50 16.35
C THR A 82 14.83 -13.28 16.12
N VAL A 83 13.75 -13.18 16.91
CA VAL A 83 12.73 -12.12 16.78
C VAL A 83 13.30 -10.70 16.94
N SER A 84 14.32 -10.51 17.79
CA SER A 84 14.96 -9.19 17.95
C SER A 84 15.62 -8.72 16.66
N LYS A 85 16.40 -9.59 16.01
CA LYS A 85 17.06 -9.30 14.73
C LYS A 85 16.06 -9.09 13.60
N GLN A 86 14.95 -9.85 13.59
CA GLN A 86 13.87 -9.62 12.62
C GLN A 86 13.28 -8.22 12.75
N LYS A 87 13.02 -7.76 13.98
CA LYS A 87 12.47 -6.42 14.23
C LYS A 87 13.45 -5.30 13.89
N GLU A 88 14.73 -5.47 14.23
CA GLU A 88 15.79 -4.53 13.88
C GLU A 88 15.89 -4.37 12.36
N TRP A 89 16.02 -5.50 11.65
CA TRP A 89 16.09 -5.53 10.20
C TRP A 89 14.84 -4.90 9.55
N LEU A 90 13.64 -5.21 10.05
CA LEU A 90 12.40 -4.59 9.56
C LEU A 90 12.38 -3.08 9.77
N THR A 91 12.84 -2.60 10.93
CA THR A 91 12.84 -1.17 11.25
C THR A 91 13.75 -0.41 10.28
N GLU A 92 14.94 -0.94 10.05
CA GLU A 92 15.92 -0.37 9.13
C GLU A 92 15.42 -0.41 7.68
N ASN A 93 14.96 -1.57 7.21
CA ASN A 93 14.54 -1.72 5.81
C ASN A 93 13.22 -1.00 5.50
N CYS A 94 12.30 -0.84 6.48
CA CYS A 94 11.15 0.05 6.31
C CYS A 94 11.58 1.51 6.17
N ARG A 95 12.58 1.95 6.95
CA ARG A 95 13.13 3.30 6.86
C ARG A 95 13.77 3.53 5.51
N GLU A 96 14.60 2.61 5.04
CA GLU A 96 15.25 2.69 3.73
C GLU A 96 14.23 2.63 2.60
N LEU A 97 13.25 1.71 2.64
CA LEU A 97 12.20 1.62 1.64
C LEU A 97 11.46 2.96 1.49
N LYS A 98 11.25 3.66 2.60
CA LYS A 98 10.55 4.94 2.63
C LYS A 98 11.39 6.11 2.08
N HIS A 99 12.71 6.05 2.20
CA HIS A 99 13.58 7.23 2.04
C HIS A 99 14.64 7.09 0.94
N GLU A 100 14.88 5.89 0.43
CA GLU A 100 15.93 5.61 -0.55
C GLU A 100 15.33 5.21 -1.90
N LYS A 101 15.76 5.90 -2.97
CA LYS A 101 15.33 5.60 -4.35
C LYS A 101 15.87 4.23 -4.76
N GLY A 102 15.03 3.43 -5.41
CA GLY A 102 15.40 2.09 -5.88
C GLY A 102 15.34 0.98 -4.82
N LYS A 103 15.12 1.31 -3.54
CA LYS A 103 15.14 0.32 -2.45
C LYS A 103 14.12 -0.81 -2.62
N ALA A 104 12.94 -0.52 -3.19
CA ALA A 104 11.95 -1.54 -3.51
C ALA A 104 12.50 -2.62 -4.45
N GLY A 105 13.29 -2.23 -5.45
CA GLY A 105 13.94 -3.16 -6.39
C GLY A 105 15.05 -3.97 -5.73
N GLU A 106 15.85 -3.36 -4.86
CA GLU A 106 16.86 -4.07 -4.06
C GLU A 106 16.24 -5.14 -3.17
N LEU A 107 15.16 -4.79 -2.46
CA LEU A 107 14.42 -5.71 -1.61
C LEU A 107 13.81 -6.85 -2.42
N LEU A 108 13.25 -6.57 -3.60
CA LEU A 108 12.75 -7.59 -4.50
C LEU A 108 13.84 -8.59 -4.93
N ASN A 109 15.03 -8.09 -5.29
CA ASN A 109 16.15 -8.95 -5.65
C ASN A 109 16.61 -9.82 -4.47
N LEU A 110 16.70 -9.22 -3.28
CA LEU A 110 17.04 -9.94 -2.05
C LEU A 110 16.00 -11.01 -1.70
N MET A 111 14.70 -10.76 -1.90
CA MET A 111 13.66 -11.77 -1.72
C MET A 111 13.86 -12.97 -2.67
N LYS A 112 14.22 -12.72 -3.94
CA LYS A 112 14.48 -13.76 -4.93
C LYS A 112 15.69 -14.62 -4.54
N GLU A 113 16.81 -13.98 -4.20
CA GLU A 113 18.04 -14.62 -3.73
C GLU A 113 17.78 -15.50 -2.50
N VAL A 114 17.17 -14.92 -1.45
CA VAL A 114 16.89 -15.65 -0.20
C VAL A 114 15.97 -16.84 -0.42
N LYS A 115 15.01 -16.74 -1.35
CA LYS A 115 14.11 -17.84 -1.69
C LYS A 115 14.84 -19.01 -2.37
N GLU A 116 15.90 -18.74 -3.15
CA GLU A 116 16.67 -19.75 -3.87
C GLU A 116 17.77 -20.39 -3.01
N GLU A 117 18.46 -19.63 -2.18
CA GLU A 117 19.66 -20.10 -1.48
C GLU A 117 19.40 -20.90 -0.20
N LYS A 118 18.25 -20.70 0.43
CA LYS A 118 17.97 -21.24 1.76
C LYS A 118 16.85 -22.28 1.73
N SER A 119 17.07 -23.37 2.44
CA SER A 119 16.01 -24.35 2.73
C SER A 119 15.04 -23.77 3.75
N HIS A 120 13.90 -23.27 3.28
CA HIS A 120 12.82 -22.73 4.10
C HIS A 120 11.72 -23.75 4.36
N SER A 121 10.89 -23.49 5.37
CA SER A 121 9.63 -24.23 5.52
C SER A 121 8.71 -23.93 4.33
N LYS A 122 7.84 -24.87 3.97
CA LYS A 122 6.85 -24.68 2.89
C LYS A 122 6.05 -23.39 3.05
N ASN A 123 5.61 -23.09 4.28
CA ASN A 123 4.84 -21.87 4.57
C ASN A 123 5.66 -20.59 4.34
N LEU A 124 6.94 -20.57 4.73
CA LEU A 124 7.81 -19.41 4.53
C LEU A 124 8.13 -19.21 3.04
N THR A 125 8.35 -20.30 2.29
CA THR A 125 8.52 -20.25 0.83
C THR A 125 7.29 -19.66 0.14
N GLU A 126 6.08 -20.06 0.54
CA GLU A 126 4.82 -19.50 0.01
C GLU A 126 4.68 -18.01 0.32
N LYS A 127 5.02 -17.57 1.54
CA LYS A 127 5.02 -16.15 1.92
C LYS A 127 6.03 -15.33 1.13
N LEU A 128 7.25 -15.84 0.95
CA LEU A 128 8.28 -15.20 0.12
C LEU A 128 7.82 -15.09 -1.34
N GLN A 129 7.21 -16.15 -1.89
CA GLN A 129 6.67 -16.10 -3.25
C GLN A 129 5.56 -15.05 -3.38
N ALA A 130 4.67 -14.95 -2.40
CA ALA A 130 3.64 -13.92 -2.38
C ALA A 130 4.25 -12.51 -2.32
N ALA A 131 5.29 -12.30 -1.49
CA ALA A 131 6.02 -11.03 -1.40
C ALA A 131 6.71 -10.66 -2.72
N ILE A 132 7.39 -11.60 -3.35
CA ILE A 132 8.03 -11.41 -4.67
C ILE A 132 6.99 -11.00 -5.70
N THR A 133 5.90 -11.76 -5.84
CA THR A 133 4.85 -11.45 -6.82
C THR A 133 4.21 -10.08 -6.53
N TYR A 134 4.00 -9.73 -5.27
CA TYR A 134 3.47 -8.43 -4.89
C TYR A 134 4.42 -7.28 -5.28
N TYR A 135 5.71 -7.41 -4.97
CA TYR A 135 6.71 -6.40 -5.34
C TYR A 135 6.90 -6.32 -6.86
N GLU A 136 6.95 -7.44 -7.59
CA GLU A 136 7.03 -7.45 -9.06
C GLU A 136 5.87 -6.69 -9.71
N ASN A 137 4.65 -6.91 -9.21
CA ASN A 137 3.47 -6.27 -9.76
C ASN A 137 3.40 -4.77 -9.47
N HIS A 138 3.99 -4.31 -8.36
CA HIS A 138 3.75 -2.94 -7.86
C HIS A 138 5.02 -2.10 -7.66
N GLN A 139 6.22 -2.59 -8.00
CA GLN A 139 7.48 -1.85 -7.81
C GLN A 139 7.44 -0.44 -8.42
N HIS A 140 6.80 -0.28 -9.56
CA HIS A 140 6.63 1.01 -10.26
C HIS A 140 5.83 2.05 -9.45
N GLN A 141 5.10 1.64 -8.41
CA GLN A 141 4.28 2.48 -7.53
C GLN A 141 4.93 2.70 -6.15
N MET A 142 6.20 2.29 -5.97
CA MET A 142 6.91 2.28 -4.69
C MET A 142 8.07 3.29 -4.62
N ASP A 143 8.08 4.36 -5.44
CA ASP A 143 9.07 5.44 -5.29
C ASP A 143 8.70 6.40 -4.15
N TYR A 144 8.70 5.86 -2.93
CA TYR A 144 8.29 6.59 -1.73
C TYR A 144 9.17 7.81 -1.45
N ALA A 145 10.46 7.74 -1.78
CA ALA A 145 11.37 8.87 -1.62
C ALA A 145 10.93 10.04 -2.51
N GLU A 146 10.64 9.79 -3.79
CA GLU A 146 10.13 10.82 -4.70
C GLU A 146 8.76 11.34 -4.26
N TYR A 147 7.85 10.47 -3.84
CA TYR A 147 6.54 10.90 -3.36
C TYR A 147 6.62 11.79 -2.12
N LEU A 148 7.56 11.51 -1.20
CA LEU A 148 7.82 12.37 -0.05
C LEU A 148 8.43 13.73 -0.45
N GLU A 149 9.33 13.76 -1.43
CA GLU A 149 9.87 15.01 -2.01
C GLU A 149 8.74 15.87 -2.59
N LYS A 150 7.79 15.24 -3.30
CA LYS A 150 6.56 15.88 -3.83
C LYS A 150 5.51 16.19 -2.76
N LYS A 151 5.75 15.83 -1.49
CA LYS A 151 4.81 15.95 -0.36
C LYS A 151 3.50 15.18 -0.56
N TYR A 152 3.52 14.13 -1.36
CA TYR A 152 2.37 13.26 -1.55
C TYR A 152 2.18 12.34 -0.34
N PRO A 153 0.92 12.00 0.00
CA PRO A 153 0.67 10.96 0.97
C PRO A 153 1.15 9.61 0.41
N ILE A 154 1.75 8.77 1.25
CA ILE A 154 2.27 7.44 0.85
C ILE A 154 1.51 6.28 1.50
N GLY A 155 0.53 6.59 2.34
CA GLY A 155 -0.24 5.61 3.08
C GLY A 155 -1.71 5.99 3.09
N SER A 156 -2.55 4.99 2.90
CA SER A 156 -4.00 5.11 2.95
C SER A 156 -4.53 5.20 4.39
N GLY A 157 -3.69 5.28 5.43
CA GLY A 157 -4.09 5.23 6.85
C GLY A 157 -5.21 6.20 7.30
N VAL A 158 -5.44 7.31 6.59
CA VAL A 158 -6.61 8.18 6.78
C VAL A 158 -7.92 7.44 6.47
N THR A 159 -7.92 6.54 5.48
CA THR A 159 -9.01 5.64 5.14
C THR A 159 -9.12 4.46 6.11
N GLU A 160 -8.03 3.89 6.64
CA GLU A 160 -8.13 2.82 7.65
C GLU A 160 -8.72 3.30 8.98
N ALA A 161 -8.29 4.47 9.48
CA ALA A 161 -8.86 5.08 10.69
C ALA A 161 -10.35 5.39 10.49
N ALA A 162 -10.72 5.77 9.27
CA ALA A 162 -12.11 6.01 8.90
C ALA A 162 -12.92 4.73 8.67
N CYS A 163 -12.35 3.67 8.09
CA CYS A 163 -12.98 2.35 7.99
C CYS A 163 -13.21 1.78 9.40
N LYS A 164 -12.23 1.90 10.30
CA LYS A 164 -12.39 1.53 11.72
C LYS A 164 -13.48 2.37 12.42
N THR A 165 -13.61 3.65 12.07
CA THR A 165 -14.64 4.53 12.66
C THR A 165 -16.03 4.29 12.06
N LEU A 166 -16.17 4.17 10.74
CA LEU A 166 -17.42 3.96 10.02
C LEU A 166 -18.00 2.57 10.24
N VAL A 167 -17.16 1.53 10.31
CA VAL A 167 -17.60 0.17 10.67
C VAL A 167 -18.07 0.14 12.12
N LYS A 168 -17.36 0.79 13.04
CA LYS A 168 -17.76 0.87 14.46
C LYS A 168 -19.03 1.70 14.69
N GLN A 169 -19.28 2.74 13.88
CA GLN A 169 -20.53 3.51 13.95
C GLN A 169 -21.74 2.83 13.30
N ARG A 170 -21.53 1.86 12.40
CA ARG A 170 -22.63 1.18 11.67
C ARG A 170 -22.97 -0.22 12.20
N LEU A 171 -22.09 -0.84 12.98
CA LEU A 171 -22.30 -2.18 13.55
C LEU A 171 -22.50 -2.18 15.08
N CYS A 172 -22.43 -1.01 15.73
CA CYS A 172 -22.78 -0.85 17.14
C CYS A 172 -24.08 -0.05 17.25
N CYS A 173 -25.19 -0.68 16.85
CA CYS A 173 -26.54 -0.37 17.30
C CYS A 173 -26.89 -1.36 18.41
#